data_AF-A0AAD7V7W1-F1
#
_entry.id   AF-A0AAD7V7W1-F1
#
_cell.length_a   1.000
_cell.length_b   1.000
_cell.length_c   1.000
_cell.angle_alpha   90.00
_cell.angle_beta   90.00
_cell.angle_gamma   90.00
#
_symmetry.space_group_name_H-M   'P 1'
#
loop_
_entity.id
_entity.type
_entity.pdbx_description
1 polymer ?
#
loop_
_entity_poly.entity_id
_entity_poly.type
_entity_poly.pdbx_seq_one_letter_code
_entity_poly.pdbx_strand_id
1 'polypeptide(L)'
;MKFISLLSIVSVFVLSAINAEKEPAVLQFFPAPRIFPPEYRIHANLLVSRTSHEIILRTKEPNWLASYPEKTRGVVEYDKLPQGQYSAIINDNDAKGGDKTFRIELTRPESVFHYEGTSVTDEAVEGLQADAYVRAINDDY
;
A
#
# COMPACT_ATOMS: atom_id res chain seq x y z
N MET A 1 -45.27 -28.23 -8.47
CA MET A 1 -43.91 -27.78 -8.08
C MET A 1 -43.08 -27.58 -9.34
N LYS A 2 -42.61 -26.36 -9.62
CA LYS A 2 -41.50 -26.08 -10.55
C LYS A 2 -40.75 -24.86 -10.01
N PHE A 3 -39.54 -25.11 -9.52
CA PHE A 3 -38.55 -24.12 -9.13
C PHE A 3 -37.91 -23.52 -10.38
N ILE A 4 -37.71 -22.19 -10.42
CA ILE A 4 -36.84 -21.56 -11.42
C ILE A 4 -35.87 -20.63 -10.68
N SER A 5 -34.64 -21.12 -10.61
CA SER A 5 -33.31 -20.50 -10.47
C SER A 5 -33.12 -19.19 -9.70
N LEU A 6 -32.37 -19.31 -8.60
CA LEU A 6 -31.46 -18.28 -8.11
C LEU A 6 -30.32 -18.05 -9.13
N LEU A 7 -30.14 -16.81 -9.54
CA LEU A 7 -28.97 -16.34 -10.29
C LEU A 7 -27.80 -16.19 -9.31
N SER A 8 -26.91 -17.18 -9.21
CA SER A 8 -25.63 -17.02 -8.52
C SER A 8 -24.61 -16.42 -9.47
N ILE A 9 -24.29 -15.14 -9.27
CA ILE A 9 -23.11 -14.50 -9.85
C ILE A 9 -21.93 -14.92 -8.98
N VAL A 10 -21.23 -15.99 -9.37
CA VAL A 10 -19.92 -16.30 -8.82
C VAL A 10 -18.89 -15.49 -9.63
N SER A 11 -18.54 -14.30 -9.15
CA SER A 11 -17.36 -13.60 -9.64
C SER A 11 -16.12 -14.36 -9.15
N VAL A 12 -15.60 -15.23 -10.01
CA VAL A 12 -14.27 -15.82 -9.84
C VAL A 12 -13.26 -14.72 -10.16
N PHE A 13 -12.68 -14.11 -9.14
CA PHE A 13 -11.43 -13.38 -9.31
C PHE A 13 -10.36 -14.40 -9.72
N VAL A 14 -9.90 -14.29 -10.97
CA VAL A 14 -8.73 -15.01 -11.44
C VAL A 14 -7.52 -14.36 -10.75
N LEU A 15 -7.06 -14.98 -9.67
CA LEU A 15 -5.75 -14.70 -9.07
C LEU A 15 -4.70 -15.22 -10.06
N SER A 16 -4.28 -14.37 -10.99
CA SER A 16 -3.04 -14.59 -11.73
C SER A 16 -1.86 -14.34 -10.79
N ALA A 17 -1.53 -15.32 -9.95
CA ALA A 17 -0.28 -15.34 -9.20
C ALA A 17 0.84 -15.80 -10.14
N ILE A 18 1.35 -14.88 -10.95
CA ILE A 18 2.50 -15.13 -11.82
C ILE A 18 3.71 -14.44 -11.16
N ASN A 19 4.34 -15.13 -10.21
CA ASN A 19 5.64 -14.79 -9.59
C ASN A 19 5.78 -13.37 -9.02
N ALA A 20 4.92 -12.96 -8.07
CA ALA A 20 5.21 -11.77 -7.26
C ALA A 20 6.52 -11.98 -6.49
N GLU A 21 7.52 -11.14 -6.77
CA GLU A 21 8.81 -11.14 -6.06
C GLU A 21 8.57 -10.64 -4.64
N LYS A 22 9.03 -11.40 -3.64
CA LYS A 22 8.98 -10.99 -2.23
C LYS A 22 10.34 -10.46 -1.81
N GLU A 23 10.38 -9.21 -1.36
CA GLU A 23 11.62 -8.54 -1.02
C GLU A 23 11.51 -7.80 0.32
N PRO A 24 12.51 -7.90 1.22
CA PRO A 24 12.59 -7.04 2.39
C PRO A 24 12.66 -5.56 2.00
N ALA A 25 11.84 -4.73 2.64
CA ALA A 25 11.75 -3.31 2.36
C ALA A 25 11.72 -2.46 3.64
N VAL A 26 12.17 -1.21 3.49
CA VAL A 26 12.02 -0.17 4.51
C VAL A 26 11.21 0.96 3.91
N LEU A 27 10.09 1.31 4.53
CA LEU A 27 9.31 2.48 4.16
C LEU A 27 9.55 3.59 5.19
N GLN A 28 9.96 4.75 4.70
CA GLN A 28 10.11 5.97 5.48
C GLN A 28 8.98 6.94 5.15
N PHE A 29 8.19 7.26 6.15
CA PHE A 29 7.05 8.17 6.08
C PHE A 29 7.53 9.58 6.39
N PHE A 30 7.17 10.53 5.53
CA PHE A 30 7.34 11.95 5.80
C PHE A 30 6.01 12.55 6.25
N PRO A 31 6.01 13.43 7.27
CA PRO A 31 4.78 14.05 7.75
C PRO A 31 4.14 14.87 6.63
N ALA A 32 2.84 14.67 6.42
CA ALA A 32 2.09 15.45 5.44
C ALA A 32 1.94 16.91 5.91
N PRO A 33 2.03 17.89 4.99
CA PRO A 33 1.63 19.25 5.31
C PRO A 33 0.14 19.28 5.74
N ARG A 34 -0.22 20.21 6.62
CA ARG A 34 -1.60 20.39 7.11
C ARG A 34 -2.51 21.07 6.06
N ILE A 35 -2.54 20.50 4.86
CA ILE A 35 -3.40 20.87 3.73
C ILE A 35 -4.35 19.71 3.43
N PHE A 36 -5.54 20.00 2.90
CA PHE A 36 -6.57 18.98 2.67
C PHE A 36 -6.90 18.81 1.17
N PRO A 37 -7.01 17.57 0.67
CA PRO A 37 -6.64 16.32 1.35
C PRO A 37 -5.13 16.24 1.61
N PRO A 38 -4.69 15.55 2.67
CA PRO A 38 -3.27 15.45 2.98
C PRO A 38 -2.54 14.64 1.90
N GLU A 39 -1.31 15.07 1.61
CA GLU A 39 -0.39 14.39 0.71
C GLU A 39 0.78 13.83 1.51
N TYR A 40 0.89 12.51 1.57
CA TYR A 40 1.99 11.81 2.22
C TYR A 40 3.05 11.46 1.20
N ARG A 41 4.31 11.65 1.58
CA ARG A 41 5.45 11.13 0.82
C ARG A 41 6.03 9.96 1.59
N ILE A 42 6.25 8.85 0.91
CA ILE A 42 6.85 7.64 1.47
C ILE A 42 8.03 7.28 0.59
N HIS A 43 9.21 7.09 1.19
CA HIS A 43 10.35 6.51 0.50
C HIS A 43 10.39 5.01 0.79
N ALA A 44 10.21 4.20 -0.25
CA ALA A 44 10.26 2.75 -0.19
C ALA A 44 11.61 2.27 -0.73
N ASN A 45 12.43 1.72 0.17
CA ASN A 45 13.75 1.19 -0.15
C ASN A 45 13.68 -0.34 -0.19
N LEU A 46 13.94 -0.90 -1.37
CA LEU A 46 13.97 -2.33 -1.63
C LEU A 46 15.41 -2.83 -1.45
N LEU A 47 15.63 -3.72 -0.47
CA LEU A 47 16.96 -4.00 0.06
C LEU A 47 17.80 -4.98 -0.79
N VAL A 48 17.17 -5.94 -1.45
CA VAL A 48 17.79 -6.95 -2.32
C VAL A 48 18.08 -6.35 -3.71
N SER A 49 17.09 -5.73 -4.35
CA SER A 49 17.22 -5.08 -5.65
C SER A 49 18.03 -3.78 -5.57
N ARG A 50 18.16 -3.21 -4.35
CA ARG A 50 18.81 -1.92 -4.09
C ARG A 50 18.20 -0.79 -4.89
N THR A 51 16.87 -0.82 -5.00
CA THR A 51 16.10 0.22 -5.68
C THR A 51 15.31 1.02 -4.67
N SER A 52 15.14 2.32 -4.95
CA SER A 52 14.41 3.24 -4.09
C SER A 52 13.30 3.89 -4.88
N HIS A 53 12.12 4.00 -4.28
CA HIS A 53 10.94 4.59 -4.89
C HIS A 53 10.33 5.62 -3.96
N GLU A 54 9.78 6.68 -4.54
CA GLU A 54 8.90 7.58 -3.84
C GLU A 54 7.45 7.25 -4.19
N ILE A 55 6.66 7.04 -3.16
CA ILE A 55 5.22 6.89 -3.23
C ILE A 55 4.61 8.18 -2.68
N ILE A 56 3.87 8.88 -3.52
CA ILE A 56 3.07 10.06 -3.14
C ILE A 56 1.63 9.58 -2.97
N LEU A 57 1.10 9.66 -1.76
CA LEU A 57 -0.26 9.26 -1.43
C LEU A 57 -1.14 10.48 -1.15
N ARG A 58 -2.28 10.55 -1.81
CA ARG A 58 -3.33 11.53 -1.54
C ARG A 58 -4.55 10.82 -1.00
N THR A 59 -4.77 10.89 0.31
CA THR A 59 -5.88 10.19 0.95
C THR A 59 -7.21 10.87 0.59
N LYS A 60 -8.28 10.08 0.49
CA LYS A 60 -9.63 10.63 0.22
C LYS A 60 -10.30 11.19 1.47
N GLU A 61 -9.72 10.91 2.64
CA GLU A 61 -10.20 11.32 3.96
C GLU A 61 -9.07 11.96 4.78
N PRO A 62 -9.39 12.87 5.74
CA PRO A 62 -8.42 13.51 6.60
C PRO A 62 -7.91 12.55 7.70
N ASN A 63 -7.14 11.54 7.31
CA ASN A 63 -6.50 10.59 8.22
C ASN A 63 -5.00 10.85 8.31
N TRP A 64 -4.42 10.66 9.49
CA TRP A 64 -3.01 10.94 9.80
C TRP A 64 -2.22 9.65 9.93
N LEU A 65 -1.56 9.23 8.84
CA LEU A 65 -0.73 8.01 8.82
C LEU A 65 0.60 8.18 9.57
N ALA A 66 1.15 9.40 9.59
CA ALA A 66 2.34 9.71 10.36
C ALA A 66 2.38 11.21 10.67
N SER A 67 2.38 11.57 11.95
CA SER A 67 2.44 12.96 12.40
C SER A 67 3.89 13.48 12.57
N TYR A 68 4.86 12.56 12.53
CA TYR A 68 6.30 12.79 12.56
C TYR A 68 6.98 11.79 11.62
N PRO A 69 8.24 12.01 11.23
CA PRO A 69 8.94 11.07 10.37
C PRO A 69 9.02 9.69 11.02
N GLU A 70 8.54 8.68 10.31
CA GLU A 70 8.44 7.31 10.81
C GLU A 70 9.06 6.30 9.86
N LYS A 71 9.51 5.16 10.41
CA LYS A 71 10.07 4.06 9.60
C LYS A 71 9.47 2.74 9.98
N THR A 72 8.98 2.03 8.98
CA THR A 72 8.53 0.64 9.12
C THR A 72 9.44 -0.27 8.29
N ARG A 73 9.68 -1.46 8.84
CA ARG A 73 10.39 -2.54 8.17
C ARG A 73 9.40 -3.65 7.90
N GLY A 74 9.55 -4.26 6.75
CA GLY A 74 8.57 -5.24 6.30
C GLY A 74 9.02 -5.94 5.03
N VAL A 75 8.03 -6.48 4.33
CA VAL A 75 8.20 -7.18 3.06
C VAL A 75 7.29 -6.53 2.04
N VAL A 76 7.82 -6.34 0.84
CA VAL A 76 7.02 -6.02 -0.34
C VAL A 76 6.82 -7.28 -1.18
N GLU A 77 5.65 -7.42 -1.76
CA GLU A 77 5.35 -8.37 -2.83
C GLU A 77 4.95 -7.58 -4.07
N TYR A 78 5.66 -7.77 -5.18
CA TYR A 78 5.40 -7.05 -6.42
C TYR A 78 5.78 -7.88 -7.66
N ASP A 79 4.99 -7.78 -8.73
CA ASP A 79 5.37 -8.35 -10.04
C ASP A 79 6.32 -7.40 -10.78
N LYS A 80 6.03 -6.10 -10.64
CA LYS A 80 6.81 -4.97 -11.13
C LYS A 80 6.42 -3.76 -10.28
N LEU A 81 7.36 -2.86 -10.00
CA LEU A 81 7.08 -1.51 -9.50
C LEU A 81 7.17 -0.50 -10.64
N PRO A 82 6.20 -0.48 -11.56
CA PRO A 82 6.24 0.49 -12.64
C PRO A 82 5.92 1.89 -12.11
N GLN A 83 6.60 2.88 -12.69
CA GLN A 83 6.27 4.27 -12.46
C GLN A 83 4.82 4.56 -12.90
N GLY A 84 4.14 5.45 -12.19
CA GLY A 84 2.82 5.94 -12.58
C GLY A 84 1.79 5.98 -11.46
N GLN A 85 0.52 6.10 -11.86
CA GLN A 85 -0.62 6.25 -10.97
C GLN A 85 -1.22 4.90 -10.57
N TYR A 86 -1.71 4.83 -9.34
CA TYR A 86 -2.32 3.67 -8.70
C TYR A 86 -3.50 4.09 -7.83
N SER A 87 -4.44 3.17 -7.65
CA SER A 87 -5.36 3.20 -6.52
C SER A 87 -4.66 2.58 -5.31
N ALA A 88 -4.85 3.15 -4.12
CA ALA A 88 -4.25 2.65 -2.89
C ALA A 88 -5.30 2.35 -1.82
N ILE A 89 -5.07 1.27 -1.08
CA ILE A 89 -5.79 0.92 0.15
C ILE A 89 -4.76 0.79 1.27
N ILE A 90 -4.97 1.53 2.36
CA ILE A 90 -4.07 1.57 3.51
C ILE A 90 -4.78 1.02 4.73
N ASN A 91 -4.10 0.13 5.45
CA ASN A 91 -4.51 -0.33 6.76
C ASN A 91 -3.34 -0.14 7.73
N ASP A 92 -3.61 0.34 8.94
CA ASP A 92 -2.60 0.41 9.98
C ASP A 92 -3.23 0.03 11.32
N ASN A 93 -2.48 -0.71 12.13
CA ASN A 93 -2.89 -1.12 13.46
C ASN A 93 -4.25 -1.87 13.45
N ASP A 94 -4.48 -2.72 12.43
CA ASP A 94 -5.66 -3.58 12.32
C ASP A 94 -5.64 -4.63 13.44
N ALA A 95 -6.35 -4.33 14.53
CA ALA A 95 -6.31 -5.06 15.79
C ALA A 95 -7.07 -6.40 15.79
N LYS A 96 -7.36 -7.01 14.62
CA LYS A 96 -8.09 -8.29 14.50
C LYS A 96 -7.28 -9.53 14.92
N GLY A 97 -6.41 -9.41 15.92
CA GLY A 97 -5.91 -10.56 16.70
C GLY A 97 -4.40 -10.81 16.73
N GLY A 98 -3.54 -9.80 16.53
CA GLY A 98 -2.07 -9.99 16.53
C GLY A 98 -1.26 -8.70 16.75
N ASP A 99 0.00 -8.72 16.28
CA ASP A 99 0.92 -7.57 16.31
C ASP A 99 0.44 -6.41 15.43
N LYS A 100 0.70 -5.17 15.87
CA LYS A 100 0.35 -3.96 15.12
C LYS A 100 1.07 -3.96 13.75
N THR A 101 0.30 -4.06 12.68
CA THR A 101 0.83 -4.14 11.30
C THR A 101 0.36 -2.96 10.46
N PHE A 102 1.27 -2.42 9.65
CA PHE A 102 0.99 -1.48 8.58
C PHE A 102 0.93 -2.25 7.26
N ARG A 103 -0.10 -1.98 6.46
CA ARG A 103 -0.29 -2.54 5.12
C ARG A 103 -0.64 -1.44 4.13
N ILE A 104 -0.01 -1.49 2.96
CA ILE A 104 -0.43 -0.69 1.81
C ILE A 104 -0.49 -1.57 0.57
N GLU A 105 -1.62 -1.49 -0.12
CA GLU A 105 -1.83 -2.15 -1.40
C GLU A 105 -2.01 -1.09 -2.48
N LEU A 106 -1.13 -1.08 -3.48
CA LEU A 106 -1.24 -0.24 -4.67
C LEU A 106 -1.67 -1.12 -5.84
N THR A 107 -2.78 -0.74 -6.48
CA THR A 107 -3.38 -1.49 -7.58
C THR A 107 -3.55 -0.61 -8.82
N ARG A 108 -3.21 -1.17 -9.97
CA ARG A 108 -3.56 -0.66 -11.30
C ARG A 108 -3.75 -1.86 -12.23
N PRO A 109 -4.27 -1.69 -13.46
CA PRO A 109 -4.37 -2.81 -14.40
C PRO A 109 -3.03 -3.54 -14.52
N GLU A 110 -3.04 -4.85 -14.30
CA GLU A 110 -1.88 -5.75 -14.45
C GLU A 110 -0.70 -5.47 -13.50
N SER A 111 -0.87 -4.70 -12.42
CA SER A 111 0.21 -4.53 -11.44
C SER A 111 -0.34 -4.33 -10.03
N VAL A 112 0.17 -5.13 -9.11
CA VAL A 112 -0.07 -5.00 -7.66
C VAL A 112 1.27 -4.80 -6.97
N PHE A 113 1.30 -3.86 -6.03
CA PHE A 113 2.35 -3.72 -5.02
C PHE A 113 1.69 -3.88 -3.66
N HIS A 114 2.12 -4.86 -2.90
CA HIS A 114 1.64 -5.10 -1.55
C HIS A 114 2.81 -4.96 -0.59
N TYR A 115 2.71 -4.06 0.39
CA TYR A 115 3.67 -3.98 1.48
C TYR A 115 2.97 -4.32 2.80
N GLU A 116 3.65 -5.13 3.62
CA GLU A 116 3.28 -5.42 4.99
C GLU A 116 4.51 -5.21 5.90
N GLY A 117 4.34 -4.47 6.99
CA GLY A 117 5.38 -4.23 7.98
C GLY A 117 4.83 -3.82 9.34
N THR A 118 5.70 -3.29 10.19
CA THR A 118 5.30 -2.76 11.50
C THR A 118 4.42 -1.52 11.36
N SER A 119 3.43 -1.39 12.25
CA SER A 119 2.56 -0.21 12.34
C SER A 119 3.32 1.11 12.50
N VAL A 120 2.76 2.20 11.96
CA VAL A 120 3.31 3.57 12.09
C VAL A 120 2.37 4.53 12.83
N THR A 121 1.15 4.09 13.15
CA THR A 121 0.18 4.82 13.98
C THR A 121 -0.20 4.08 15.25
N ASP A 122 -0.65 4.84 16.26
CA ASP A 122 -1.33 4.26 17.43
C ASP A 122 -2.83 4.07 17.23
N GLU A 123 -3.43 4.81 16.30
CA GLU A 123 -4.84 4.72 15.94
C GLU A 123 -5.04 3.69 14.82
N ALA A 124 -6.15 2.95 14.87
CA ALA A 124 -6.50 2.00 13.83
C ALA A 124 -6.96 2.73 12.56
N VAL A 125 -6.39 2.37 11.42
CA VAL A 125 -6.78 2.81 10.09
C VAL A 125 -7.20 1.57 9.31
N GLU A 126 -8.46 1.51 8.88
CA GLU A 126 -9.00 0.36 8.13
C GLU A 126 -9.55 0.83 6.78
N GLY A 127 -9.01 0.28 5.71
CA GLY A 127 -9.51 0.50 4.35
C GLY A 127 -9.40 1.93 3.83
N LEU A 128 -8.43 2.71 4.34
CA LEU A 128 -8.26 4.11 3.93
C LEU A 128 -7.89 4.17 2.44
N GLN A 129 -8.79 4.74 1.64
CA GLN A 129 -8.57 4.91 0.22
C GLN A 129 -7.67 6.11 -0.06
N ALA A 130 -6.75 5.94 -1.00
CA ALA A 130 -5.91 7.01 -1.52
C ALA A 130 -5.67 6.85 -3.03
N ASP A 131 -5.34 7.95 -3.67
CA ASP A 131 -4.68 7.92 -4.98
C ASP A 131 -3.17 7.93 -4.73
N ALA A 132 -2.43 7.13 -5.49
CA ALA A 132 -0.99 6.99 -5.33
C ALA A 132 -0.26 7.28 -6.64
N TYR A 133 0.90 7.93 -6.54
CA TYR A 133 1.85 8.09 -7.63
C TYR A 133 3.21 7.56 -7.22
N VAL A 134 3.73 6.60 -7.98
CA VAL A 134 5.03 5.96 -7.74
C VAL A 134 6.04 6.46 -8.76
N ARG A 135 7.22 6.88 -8.28
CA ARG A 135 8.37 7.21 -9.11
C ARG A 135 9.66 6.63 -8.54
N ALA A 136 10.61 6.27 -9.41
CA ALA A 136 11.93 5.88 -8.96
C ALA A 136 12.66 7.09 -8.35
N ILE A 137 13.44 6.85 -7.30
CA ILE A 137 14.44 7.78 -6.79
C ILE A 137 15.78 7.26 -7.32
N ASN A 138 16.40 8.01 -8.22
CA ASN A 138 17.79 7.75 -8.55
C ASN A 138 18.63 8.35 -7.43
N ASP A 139 19.16 7.50 -6.54
CA ASP A 139 20.19 7.91 -5.59
C ASP A 139 21.52 8.08 -6.35
N ASP A 140 21.60 9.13 -7.17
CA ASP A 140 22.83 9.63 -7.79
C ASP A 140 23.49 10.71 -6.90
N TYR A 141 23.62 10.44 -5.59
CA TYR A 141 24.31 11.32 -4.64
C TYR A 141 25.40 10.58 -3.85
#